data_AF-A0A7S1DGX9-F1
#
_entry.id   AF-A0A7S1DGX9-F1
#
_cell.length_a   1.000
_cell.length_b   1.000
_cell.length_c   1.000
_cell.angle_alpha   90.00
_cell.angle_beta   90.00
_cell.angle_gamma   90.00
#
_symmetry.space_group_name_H-M   'P 1'
#
loop_
_entity.id
_entity.type
_entity.pdbx_description
1 polymer ?
#
loop_
_entity_poly.entity_id
_entity_poly.type
_entity_poly.pdbx_seq_one_letter_code
_entity_poly.pdbx_strand_id
1 'polypeptide(L)'
;HGPPLLVEMIEFCQQASRWLLLNPKNVVAVHCKGGKGRTGLMIAALLLWSGHRLCAIDALELFTFRRTEDYDPEDGIDEAADDDGVVGLRQIHHNQGVGGPSQIRYVHYLETMVYNGVDAYRLCKMHLVSLEIPVGKLSARKPQFLFDTSQ
;
A
#
# COMPACT_ATOMS: atom_id res chain seq x y z
N HIS A 1 -11.03 4.66 -5.24
CA HIS A 1 -9.94 4.57 -4.24
C HIS A 1 -9.09 3.31 -4.46
N GLY A 2 -8.73 3.00 -5.70
CA GLY A 2 -7.88 1.84 -6.04
C GLY A 2 -6.44 2.27 -6.36
N PRO A 3 -5.49 1.31 -6.38
CA PRO A 3 -4.16 1.54 -6.91
C PRO A 3 -4.18 1.75 -8.44
N PRO A 4 -3.15 2.38 -9.03
CA PRO A 4 -2.96 2.42 -10.48
C PRO A 4 -2.64 1.02 -11.02
N LEU A 5 -2.59 0.84 -12.34
CA LEU A 5 -1.97 -0.35 -12.91
C LEU A 5 -0.48 -0.38 -12.54
N LEU A 6 0.08 -1.59 -12.35
CA LEU A 6 1.50 -1.72 -12.00
C LEU A 6 2.41 -1.11 -13.08
N VAL A 7 2.03 -1.24 -14.35
CA VAL A 7 2.75 -0.63 -15.48
C VAL A 7 2.78 0.89 -15.42
N GLU A 8 1.66 1.53 -15.10
CA GLU A 8 1.58 3.00 -14.98
C GLU A 8 2.47 3.50 -13.84
N MET A 9 2.57 2.72 -12.76
CA MET A 9 3.43 3.04 -11.62
C MET A 9 4.91 2.97 -12.01
N ILE A 10 5.32 1.94 -12.75
CA ILE A 10 6.69 1.78 -13.26
C ILE A 10 7.03 2.89 -14.26
N GLU A 11 6.16 3.17 -15.23
CA GLU A 11 6.34 4.23 -16.21
C GLU A 11 6.50 5.60 -15.54
N PHE A 12 5.66 5.88 -14.53
CA PHE A 12 5.81 7.09 -13.71
C PHE A 12 7.19 7.15 -13.05
N CYS A 13 7.63 6.08 -12.38
CA CYS A 13 8.93 6.05 -11.71
C CYS A 13 10.09 6.31 -12.70
N GLN A 14 10.07 5.65 -13.86
CA GLN A 14 11.08 5.85 -14.90
C GLN A 14 11.11 7.30 -15.40
N GLN A 15 9.95 7.89 -15.71
CA GLN A 15 9.86 9.26 -16.22
C GLN A 15 10.26 10.29 -15.16
N ALA A 16 9.76 10.14 -13.92
CA ALA A 16 10.06 11.03 -12.81
C ALA A 16 11.55 10.97 -12.43
N SER A 17 12.13 9.78 -12.30
CA SER A 17 13.56 9.62 -12.02
C SER A 17 14.42 10.20 -13.15
N ARG A 18 14.06 9.95 -14.41
CA ARG A 18 14.76 10.56 -15.56
C ARG A 18 14.72 12.09 -15.48
N TRP A 19 13.56 12.67 -15.20
CA TRP A 19 13.41 14.12 -15.05
C TRP A 19 14.29 14.67 -13.91
N LEU A 20 14.27 14.03 -12.75
CA LEU A 20 15.09 14.45 -11.59
C LEU A 20 16.59 14.34 -11.85
N LEU A 21 17.03 13.34 -12.63
CA LEU A 21 18.45 13.15 -12.97
C LEU A 21 18.99 14.17 -13.99
N LEU A 22 18.13 14.79 -14.80
CA LEU A 22 18.57 15.76 -15.82
C LEU A 22 19.13 17.05 -15.21
N ASN A 23 18.64 17.47 -14.04
CA ASN A 23 19.11 18.69 -13.38
C ASN A 23 18.81 18.63 -11.88
N PRO A 24 19.77 18.97 -10.99
CA PRO A 24 19.55 19.00 -9.55
C PRO A 24 18.48 20.00 -9.09
N LYS A 25 18.09 20.98 -9.94
CA LYS A 25 16.99 21.92 -9.67
C LYS A 25 15.63 21.42 -10.16
N ASN A 26 15.56 20.29 -10.84
CA ASN A 26 14.30 19.75 -11.32
C ASN A 26 13.44 19.24 -10.15
N VAL A 27 12.14 19.49 -10.25
CA VAL A 27 11.16 19.11 -9.25
C VAL A 27 10.05 18.32 -9.91
N VAL A 28 9.55 17.29 -9.22
CA VAL A 28 8.34 16.55 -9.61
C VAL A 28 7.24 16.89 -8.61
N ALA A 29 6.14 17.45 -9.10
CA ALA A 29 4.94 17.71 -8.29
C ALA A 29 3.91 16.60 -8.53
N VAL A 30 3.59 15.83 -7.50
CA VAL A 30 2.60 14.74 -7.56
C VAL A 30 1.37 15.14 -6.76
N HIS A 31 0.19 15.06 -7.36
CA HIS A 31 -1.05 15.42 -6.68
C HIS A 31 -2.21 14.46 -7.01
N CYS A 32 -3.20 14.44 -6.13
CA CYS A 32 -4.53 13.88 -6.38
C CYS A 32 -5.56 14.78 -5.69
N LYS A 33 -6.84 14.39 -5.67
CA LYS A 33 -7.89 15.21 -5.00
C LYS A 33 -7.58 15.51 -3.52
N GLY A 34 -7.09 14.52 -2.77
CA GLY A 34 -6.82 14.68 -1.34
C GLY A 34 -5.34 14.77 -0.95
N GLY A 35 -4.42 14.51 -1.89
CA GLY A 35 -2.99 14.49 -1.60
C GLY A 35 -2.56 13.47 -0.52
N LYS A 36 -3.31 12.37 -0.34
CA LYS A 36 -3.06 11.30 0.64
C LYS A 36 -2.77 9.98 -0.07
N GLY A 37 -3.73 9.05 -0.17
CA GLY A 37 -3.49 7.68 -0.65
C GLY A 37 -2.84 7.52 -2.04
N ARG A 38 -3.44 8.07 -3.12
CA ARG A 38 -2.86 7.94 -4.48
C ARG A 38 -1.51 8.66 -4.61
N THR A 39 -1.41 9.84 -4.01
CA THR A 39 -0.16 10.65 -4.02
C THR A 39 0.94 9.94 -3.24
N GLY A 40 0.64 9.45 -2.05
CA GLY A 40 1.57 8.71 -1.21
C GLY A 40 2.05 7.42 -1.83
N LEU A 41 1.16 6.67 -2.48
CA LEU A 41 1.54 5.47 -3.25
C LEU A 41 2.58 5.80 -4.33
N MET A 42 2.35 6.83 -5.16
CA MET A 42 3.29 7.16 -6.24
C MET A 42 4.60 7.74 -5.72
N ILE A 43 4.56 8.52 -4.63
CA ILE A 43 5.78 9.06 -4.00
C ILE A 43 6.59 7.94 -3.34
N ALA A 44 5.96 7.04 -2.59
CA ALA A 44 6.63 5.88 -2.00
C ALA A 44 7.26 4.99 -3.09
N ALA A 45 6.55 4.77 -4.21
CA ALA A 45 7.09 4.07 -5.36
C ALA A 45 8.34 4.76 -5.94
N LEU A 46 8.36 6.08 -6.06
CA LEU A 46 9.53 6.84 -6.53
C LEU A 46 10.70 6.79 -5.55
N LEU A 47 10.44 6.82 -4.23
CA LEU A 47 11.46 6.68 -3.20
C LEU A 47 12.15 5.31 -3.26
N LEU A 48 11.39 4.25 -3.49
CA LEU A 48 11.93 2.90 -3.72
C LEU A 48 12.72 2.83 -5.02
N TRP A 49 12.14 3.30 -6.13
CA TRP A 49 12.75 3.23 -7.44
C TRP A 49 14.09 3.97 -7.52
N SER A 50 14.19 5.11 -6.83
CA SER A 50 15.42 5.90 -6.76
C SER A 50 16.46 5.38 -5.77
N GLY A 51 16.14 4.34 -4.99
CA GLY A 51 17.00 3.81 -3.93
C GLY A 51 17.11 4.71 -2.69
N HIS A 52 16.30 5.77 -2.58
CA HIS A 52 16.24 6.61 -1.37
C HIS A 52 15.69 5.83 -0.16
N ARG A 53 14.83 4.83 -0.43
CA ARG A 53 14.34 3.86 0.54
C ARG A 53 14.46 2.46 -0.03
N LEU A 54 14.71 1.49 0.85
CA LEU A 54 14.87 0.09 0.49
C LEU A 54 13.70 -0.78 0.98
N CYS A 55 12.80 -0.20 1.78
CA CYS A 55 11.66 -0.86 2.38
C CYS A 55 10.38 -0.09 2.03
N ALA A 56 9.34 -0.80 1.59
CA ALA A 56 8.05 -0.22 1.22
C ALA A 56 7.38 0.48 2.41
N ILE A 57 7.47 -0.10 3.61
CA ILE A 57 6.90 0.47 4.83
C ILE A 57 7.59 1.79 5.19
N ASP A 58 8.93 1.82 5.21
CA ASP A 58 9.71 3.04 5.47
C ASP A 58 9.41 4.14 4.43
N ALA A 59 9.24 3.77 3.15
CA ALA A 59 8.87 4.74 2.11
C ALA A 59 7.47 5.35 2.33
N LEU A 60 6.50 4.54 2.75
CA LEU A 60 5.13 4.99 3.06
C LEU A 60 5.10 5.83 4.35
N GLU A 61 5.82 5.41 5.39
CA GLU A 61 5.95 6.14 6.66
C GLU A 61 6.60 7.49 6.46
N LEU A 62 7.71 7.55 5.70
CA LEU A 62 8.36 8.81 5.38
C LEU A 62 7.40 9.77 4.69
N PHE A 63 6.58 9.29 3.74
CA PHE A 63 5.57 10.12 3.11
C PHE A 63 4.55 10.63 4.14
N THR A 64 4.03 9.77 5.01
CA THR A 64 3.08 10.15 6.06
C THR A 64 3.66 11.23 6.97
N PHE A 65 4.82 10.94 7.55
CA PHE A 65 5.55 11.85 8.44
C PHE A 65 5.77 13.23 7.82
N ARG A 66 6.06 13.29 6.52
CA ARG A 66 6.26 14.56 5.82
C ARG A 66 4.98 15.26 5.40
N ARG A 67 3.87 14.53 5.28
CA ARG A 67 2.60 15.04 4.75
C ARG A 67 1.64 15.52 5.82
N THR A 68 1.68 14.89 7.01
CA THR A 68 0.75 15.13 8.13
C THR A 68 1.47 15.71 9.33
N GLU A 69 0.84 16.67 10.00
CA GLU A 69 1.39 17.31 11.21
C GLU A 69 1.26 16.41 12.45
N ASP A 70 0.24 15.54 12.49
CA ASP A 70 -0.08 14.64 13.60
C ASP A 70 0.49 13.22 13.40
N TYR A 71 1.70 13.08 12.86
CA TYR A 71 2.33 11.76 12.78
C TYR A 71 2.78 11.32 14.17
N ASP A 72 2.11 10.31 14.72
CA ASP A 72 2.53 9.65 15.94
C ASP A 72 3.13 8.27 15.59
N PRO A 73 4.44 8.05 15.83
CA PRO A 73 5.10 6.77 15.58
C PRO A 73 4.60 5.62 16.48
N GLU A 74 3.81 5.91 17.52
CA GLU A 74 3.19 4.91 18.40
C GLU A 74 1.75 4.57 17.97
N ASP A 75 1.16 5.34 17.05
CA ASP A 75 -0.21 5.13 16.56
C ASP A 75 -0.28 3.86 15.69
N GLY A 76 -0.99 2.85 16.20
CA GLY A 76 -1.06 1.52 15.61
C GLY A 76 -0.10 0.47 16.20
N ILE A 77 0.54 0.75 17.34
CA ILE A 77 1.08 -0.30 18.21
C ILE A 77 -0.07 -0.80 19.09
N ASP A 78 -0.81 -1.79 18.62
CA ASP A 78 -1.67 -2.56 19.51
C ASP A 78 -0.75 -3.48 20.33
N GLU A 79 -0.65 -3.25 21.65
CA GLU A 79 -0.18 -4.29 22.58
C GLU A 79 -1.25 -5.40 22.65
N ALA A 80 -1.40 -6.15 21.57
CA ALA A 80 -2.19 -7.37 21.58
C ALA A 80 -1.34 -8.48 22.22
N ALA A 81 -1.43 -8.60 23.54
CA ALA A 81 -1.14 -9.86 24.18
C ALA A 81 -2.23 -10.85 23.74
N ASP A 82 -1.88 -11.82 22.89
CA ASP A 82 -2.72 -13.00 22.72
C ASP A 82 -2.83 -13.73 24.08
N ASP A 83 -4.02 -14.28 24.38
CA ASP A 83 -4.36 -15.01 25.62
C ASP A 83 -3.39 -16.16 25.95
N ASP A 84 -2.62 -16.62 24.96
CA ASP A 84 -1.63 -17.70 25.06
C ASP A 84 -0.19 -17.24 25.33
N GLY A 85 0.05 -15.94 25.58
CA GLY A 85 1.37 -15.43 25.99
C GLY A 85 2.47 -15.51 24.92
N VAL A 86 2.10 -15.79 23.67
CA VAL A 86 3.01 -15.73 22.53
C VAL A 86 3.08 -14.29 22.06
N VAL A 87 4.24 -13.64 22.21
CA VAL A 87 4.49 -12.32 21.63
C VAL A 87 4.49 -12.47 20.11
N GLY A 88 3.34 -12.16 19.49
CA GLY A 88 3.19 -12.14 18.05
C GLY A 88 4.15 -11.14 17.40
N LEU A 89 4.61 -11.44 16.19
CA LEU A 89 5.36 -10.50 15.36
C LEU A 89 4.57 -9.20 15.23
N ARG A 90 5.10 -8.14 15.84
CA ARG A 90 4.69 -6.71 15.79
C ARG A 90 3.80 -6.41 14.58
N GLN A 91 2.48 -6.46 14.78
CA GLN A 91 1.53 -6.10 13.73
C GLN A 91 1.39 -4.58 13.75
N ILE A 92 2.35 -3.94 13.12
CA ILE A 92 2.41 -2.49 12.97
C ILE A 92 1.18 -2.05 12.15
N HIS A 93 0.22 -1.39 12.79
CA HIS A 93 -0.93 -0.76 12.11
C HIS A 93 -0.56 0.64 11.56
N HIS A 94 0.70 0.88 11.18
CA HIS A 94 1.11 2.11 10.51
C HIS A 94 0.51 2.19 9.10
N ASN A 95 0.09 3.39 8.68
CA ASN A 95 -0.49 3.77 7.37
C ASN A 95 -1.99 4.05 7.27
N GLN A 96 -2.71 4.36 8.36
CA GLN A 96 -4.04 4.99 8.22
C GLN A 96 -4.03 6.26 7.33
N GLY A 97 -2.85 6.90 7.16
CA GLY A 97 -2.64 8.04 6.26
C GLY A 97 -2.40 7.73 4.78
N VAL A 98 -1.92 6.52 4.42
CA VAL A 98 -1.39 6.21 3.07
C VAL A 98 -2.18 5.15 2.34
N GLY A 99 -3.50 5.33 2.33
CA GLY A 99 -4.37 4.59 1.43
C GLY A 99 -4.73 3.19 1.90
N GLY A 100 -5.71 2.58 1.23
CA GLY A 100 -6.25 1.28 1.64
C GLY A 100 -5.26 0.12 1.44
N PRO A 101 -5.53 -1.08 2.00
CA PRO A 101 -4.64 -2.23 1.93
C PRO A 101 -4.14 -2.59 0.52
N SER A 102 -4.97 -2.39 -0.51
CA SER A 102 -4.57 -2.62 -1.91
C SER A 102 -3.50 -1.63 -2.40
N GLN A 103 -3.49 -0.40 -1.90
CA GLN A 103 -2.48 0.60 -2.27
C GLN A 103 -1.13 0.25 -1.66
N ILE A 104 -1.10 -0.11 -0.38
CA ILE A 104 0.09 -0.60 0.32
C ILE A 104 0.66 -1.83 -0.39
N ARG A 105 -0.19 -2.78 -0.77
CA ARG A 105 0.21 -4.00 -1.49
C ARG A 105 0.94 -3.69 -2.81
N TYR A 106 0.53 -2.66 -3.54
CA TYR A 106 1.17 -2.30 -4.80
C TYR A 106 2.58 -1.73 -4.61
N VAL A 107 2.83 -1.04 -3.49
CA VAL A 107 4.19 -0.59 -3.15
C VAL A 107 5.10 -1.79 -2.88
N HIS A 108 4.61 -2.81 -2.18
CA HIS A 108 5.35 -4.06 -1.97
C HIS A 108 5.61 -4.83 -3.27
N TYR A 109 4.69 -4.80 -4.24
CA TYR A 109 4.97 -5.37 -5.56
C TYR A 109 6.18 -4.71 -6.21
N LEU A 110 6.28 -3.38 -6.13
CA LEU A 110 7.42 -2.67 -6.70
C LEU A 110 8.71 -2.90 -5.91
N GLU A 111 8.66 -2.91 -4.59
CA GLU A 111 9.81 -3.30 -3.74
C GLU A 111 10.37 -4.65 -4.17
N THR A 112 9.49 -5.64 -4.36
CA THR A 112 9.88 -6.98 -4.82
C THR A 112 10.54 -6.92 -6.21
N MET A 113 9.98 -6.13 -7.13
CA MET A 113 10.57 -5.97 -8.48
C MET A 113 11.95 -5.32 -8.43
N VAL A 114 12.09 -4.22 -7.68
CA VAL A 114 13.36 -3.50 -7.52
C VAL A 114 14.41 -4.38 -6.85
N TYR A 115 14.06 -5.08 -5.76
CA TYR A 115 14.98 -5.97 -5.05
C TYR A 115 15.50 -7.11 -5.92
N ASN A 116 14.64 -7.72 -6.73
CA ASN A 116 15.03 -8.81 -7.64
C ASN A 116 15.68 -8.32 -8.94
N GLY A 117 15.84 -7.01 -9.14
CA GLY A 117 16.38 -6.44 -10.38
C GLY A 117 15.51 -6.73 -11.60
N VAL A 118 14.19 -6.89 -11.40
CA VAL A 118 13.24 -7.20 -12.46
C VAL A 118 12.61 -5.90 -12.95
N ASP A 119 12.99 -5.49 -14.15
CA ASP A 119 12.45 -4.31 -14.84
C ASP A 119 11.22 -4.64 -15.72
N ALA A 120 10.90 -5.94 -15.89
CA ALA A 120 9.81 -6.42 -16.71
C ALA A 120 8.88 -7.39 -15.95
N TYR A 121 7.59 -7.08 -15.89
CA TYR A 121 6.58 -8.03 -15.41
C TYR A 121 6.10 -8.90 -16.57
N ARG A 122 5.84 -10.18 -16.29
CA ARG A 122 5.22 -11.11 -17.25
C ARG A 122 3.75 -11.27 -16.91
N LEU A 123 2.88 -11.03 -17.88
CA LEU A 123 1.46 -11.36 -17.75
C LEU A 123 1.32 -12.88 -17.58
N CYS A 124 0.80 -13.30 -16.43
CA CYS A 124 0.46 -14.69 -16.16
C CYS A 124 -1.07 -14.83 -16.25
N LYS A 125 -1.55 -15.61 -17.24
CA LYS A 125 -2.98 -15.92 -17.34
C LYS A 125 -3.32 -16.95 -16.26
N MET A 126 -4.27 -16.61 -15.41
CA MET A 126 -4.79 -17.48 -14.36
C MET A 126 -6.32 -17.48 -14.42
N HIS A 127 -6.93 -18.57 -13.95
CA HIS A 127 -8.36 -18.69 -13.77
C HIS A 127 -8.63 -18.87 -12.28
N LEU A 128 -9.55 -18.07 -11.73
CA LEU A 128 -10.00 -18.24 -10.34
C LEU A 128 -10.88 -19.50 -10.28
N VAL A 129 -10.38 -20.55 -9.61
CA VAL A 129 -11.07 -21.85 -9.54
C VAL A 129 -12.06 -21.90 -8.38
N SER A 130 -11.66 -21.39 -7.21
CA SER A 130 -12.50 -21.34 -6.02
C SER A 130 -12.12 -20.14 -5.15
N LEU A 131 -13.05 -19.71 -4.31
CA LEU A 131 -12.84 -18.73 -3.25
C LEU A 131 -13.44 -19.30 -1.97
N GLU A 132 -12.61 -19.48 -0.94
CA GLU A 132 -13.05 -19.92 0.37
C GLU A 132 -13.12 -18.72 1.31
N ILE A 133 -14.29 -18.49 1.90
CA ILE A 133 -14.51 -17.44 2.87
C ILE A 133 -14.75 -18.13 4.21
N PRO A 134 -13.82 -18.05 5.18
CA PRO A 134 -14.05 -18.59 6.51
C PRO A 134 -15.14 -17.76 7.18
N VAL A 135 -16.36 -18.30 7.21
CA VAL A 135 -17.36 -17.89 8.17
C VAL A 135 -16.93 -18.49 9.50
N GLY A 136 -16.60 -17.65 10.49
CA GLY A 136 -16.32 -18.11 11.86
C GLY A 136 -17.46 -18.97 12.41
N LYS A 137 -17.38 -19.39 13.69
CA LYS A 137 -18.49 -20.17 14.29
C LYS A 137 -19.82 -19.46 14.04
N LEU A 138 -20.68 -20.07 13.21
CA LEU A 138 -22.03 -19.59 12.96
C LEU A 138 -22.76 -19.59 14.30
N SER A 139 -22.90 -18.42 14.92
CA SER A 139 -23.85 -18.23 16.00
C SER A 139 -25.21 -18.69 15.50
N ALA A 140 -25.92 -19.50 16.28
CA ALA A 140 -27.22 -20.09 15.92
C ALA A 140 -28.36 -19.05 15.65
N ARG A 141 -28.02 -17.76 15.57
CA ARG A 141 -28.95 -16.72 15.16
C ARG A 141 -29.13 -16.80 13.65
N LYS A 142 -30.37 -17.05 13.21
CA LYS A 142 -30.77 -16.97 11.81
C LYS A 142 -30.21 -15.70 11.17
N PRO A 143 -29.57 -15.78 9.99
CA PRO A 143 -29.18 -14.59 9.27
C PRO A 143 -30.45 -13.82 8.84
N GLN A 144 -30.62 -12.61 9.34
CA GLN A 144 -31.60 -11.66 8.80
C GLN A 144 -31.01 -11.06 7.53
N PHE A 145 -31.13 -11.77 6.41
CA PHE A 145 -30.96 -11.14 5.11
C PHE A 145 -32.22 -10.32 4.82
N LEU A 146 -32.21 -9.04 5.22
CA LEU A 146 -33.14 -8.03 4.71
C LEU A 146 -32.67 -7.65 3.30
N PHE A 147 -33.10 -8.41 2.30
CA PHE A 147 -33.15 -7.89 0.93
C PHE A 147 -34.46 -7.10 0.82
N ASP A 148 -34.35 -5.77 0.88
CA ASP A 148 -35.44 -4.89 0.46
C ASP A 148 -35.56 -5.00 -1.07
N THR A 149 -36.58 -5.70 -1.55
CA THR A 149 -36.94 -5.78 -2.97
C THR A 149 -37.88 -4.64 -3.40
N SER A 150 -37.87 -3.50 -2.71
CA SER A 150 -38.64 -2.32 -3.11
C SER A 150 -37.77 -1.07 -3.26
N GLN A 151 -37.10 -0.95 -4.41
CA GLN A 151 -37.12 0.22 -5.30
C GLN A 151 -36.20 0.05 -6.51
#